data_AF-A0A350LYR5-F1
#
_entry.id   AF-A0A350LYR5-F1
#
_cell.length_a   1.000
_cell.length_b   1.000
_cell.length_c   1.000
_cell.angle_alpha   90.00
_cell.angle_beta   90.00
_cell.angle_gamma   90.00
#
_symmetry.space_group_name_H-M   'P 1'
#
loop_
_entity.id
_entity.type
_entity.pdbx_description
1 polymer ?
#
loop_
_entity_poly.entity_id
_entity_poly.type
_entity_poly.pdbx_seq_one_letter_code
_entity_poly.pdbx_strand_id
1 'polypeptide(L)'
;MIKMDEYQKGLAAVKESIEILKEKFGDKIYSVILYGSFARREQNFDDIDIFIITNHSLGPVYKVTNMFTQEVFLKPSDKYGMLFSPLVYDKNHFNQLKRFYPLLGDIKREGICLYGKKVLTKKTIESLS
;
A
#
# COMPACT_ATOMS: atom_id res chain seq x y z
N MET A 1 -4.49 -20.99 -15.99
CA MET A 1 -3.13 -20.75 -15.47
C MET A 1 -2.95 -19.25 -15.42
N ILE A 2 -3.32 -18.62 -14.31
CA ILE A 2 -3.09 -17.18 -14.20
C ILE A 2 -1.58 -16.98 -14.09
N LYS A 3 -1.11 -16.06 -14.92
CA LYS A 3 0.29 -15.88 -15.29
C LYS A 3 1.10 -15.70 -14.02
N MET A 4 1.87 -16.72 -13.63
CA MET A 4 2.91 -16.56 -12.59
C MET A 4 3.76 -15.31 -12.86
N ASP A 5 3.94 -14.96 -14.14
CA ASP A 5 4.54 -13.72 -14.63
C ASP A 5 3.86 -12.43 -14.13
N GLU A 6 2.53 -12.36 -14.06
CA GLU A 6 1.78 -11.15 -13.68
C GLU A 6 1.87 -10.86 -12.17
N TYR A 7 1.74 -11.89 -11.34
CA TYR A 7 1.96 -11.73 -9.89
C TYR A 7 3.42 -11.33 -9.58
N GLN A 8 4.40 -11.90 -10.29
CA GLN A 8 5.80 -11.50 -10.13
C GLN A 8 6.07 -10.06 -10.59
N LYS A 9 5.43 -9.60 -11.68
CA LYS A 9 5.45 -8.19 -12.09
C LYS A 9 4.84 -7.30 -11.02
N GLY A 10 3.71 -7.69 -10.42
CA GLY A 10 3.09 -6.96 -9.32
C GLY A 10 4.02 -6.86 -8.11
N LEU A 11 4.72 -7.94 -7.75
CA LEU A 11 5.71 -7.91 -6.67
C LEU A 11 6.88 -6.98 -6.99
N ALA A 12 7.37 -6.98 -8.24
CA ALA A 12 8.41 -6.07 -8.68
C ALA A 12 7.95 -4.60 -8.64
N ALA A 13 6.71 -4.33 -9.07
CA ALA A 13 6.09 -3.01 -8.99
C ALA A 13 5.99 -2.53 -7.54
N VAL A 14 5.47 -3.37 -6.63
CA VAL A 14 5.38 -3.04 -5.20
C VAL A 14 6.76 -2.74 -4.63
N LYS A 15 7.77 -3.58 -4.90
CA LYS A 15 9.14 -3.37 -4.41
C LYS A 15 9.70 -2.03 -4.88
N GLU A 16 9.57 -1.72 -6.17
CA GLU A 16 10.06 -0.44 -6.72
C GLU A 16 9.30 0.76 -6.15
N SER A 17 7.97 0.69 -6.00
CA SER A 17 7.18 1.73 -5.35
C SER A 17 7.61 1.98 -3.89
N ILE A 18 7.89 0.92 -3.12
CA ILE A 18 8.34 1.08 -1.73
C ILE A 18 9.73 1.73 -1.66
N GLU A 19 10.65 1.43 -2.57
CA GLU A 19 11.95 2.11 -2.60
C GLU A 19 11.80 3.60 -2.96
N ILE A 20 11.01 3.94 -3.97
CA ILE A 20 10.73 5.35 -4.33
C ILE A 20 10.08 6.09 -3.14
N LEU A 21 9.14 5.44 -2.46
CA LEU A 21 8.46 6.01 -1.30
C LEU A 21 9.44 6.28 -0.16
N LYS A 22 10.35 5.34 0.13
CA LYS A 22 11.36 5.47 1.17
C LYS A 22 12.33 6.61 0.85
N GLU A 23 12.77 6.73 -0.40
CA GLU A 23 13.69 7.78 -0.85
C GLU A 23 13.07 9.17 -0.71
N LYS A 24 11.82 9.35 -1.14
CA LYS A 24 11.18 10.67 -1.19
C LYS A 24 10.50 11.10 0.13
N PHE A 25 9.96 10.13 0.87
CA PHE A 25 9.04 10.39 1.98
C PHE A 25 9.31 9.58 3.25
N GLY A 26 10.39 8.79 3.32
CA GLY A 26 10.59 7.80 4.38
C GLY A 26 10.42 8.33 5.81
N ASP A 27 10.89 9.55 6.09
CA ASP A 27 10.76 10.25 7.38
C ASP A 27 9.30 10.63 7.73
N LYS A 28 8.47 10.84 6.71
CA LYS A 28 7.05 11.18 6.84
C LYS A 28 6.17 9.95 6.96
N ILE A 29 6.65 8.75 6.64
CA ILE A 29 5.85 7.52 6.67
C ILE A 29 5.85 6.89 8.06
N TYR A 30 4.66 6.54 8.53
CA TYR A 30 4.44 5.78 9.75
C TYR A 30 4.27 4.28 9.46
N SER A 31 3.52 3.91 8.42
CA SER A 31 3.29 2.52 8.02
C SER A 31 2.83 2.43 6.57
N VAL A 32 3.18 1.34 5.88
CA VAL A 32 2.71 1.00 4.54
C VAL A 32 2.26 -0.44 4.53
N ILE A 33 1.03 -0.67 4.11
CA ILE A 33 0.37 -1.97 4.20
C ILE A 33 -0.26 -2.30 2.85
N LEU A 34 0.13 -3.43 2.28
CA LEU A 34 -0.54 -4.04 1.13
C LEU A 34 -1.77 -4.79 1.62
N TYR A 35 -2.90 -4.65 0.93
CA TYR A 35 -4.12 -5.41 1.21
C TYR A 35 -4.83 -5.77 -0.10
N GLY A 36 -6.07 -6.24 0.00
CA GLY A 36 -6.89 -6.55 -1.18
C GLY A 36 -6.55 -7.89 -1.83
N SER A 37 -7.05 -8.09 -3.05
CA SER A 37 -6.95 -9.33 -3.82
C SER A 37 -5.49 -9.71 -4.12
N PHE A 38 -4.63 -8.72 -4.41
CA PHE A 38 -3.20 -8.93 -4.60
C PHE A 38 -2.53 -9.49 -3.34
N ALA A 39 -2.82 -8.94 -2.15
CA ALA A 39 -2.28 -9.44 -0.88
C ALA A 39 -2.70 -10.89 -0.58
N ARG A 40 -3.91 -11.27 -1.01
CA ARG A 40 -4.46 -12.62 -0.85
C ARG A 40 -3.96 -13.61 -1.90
N ARG A 41 -3.18 -13.17 -2.89
CA ARG A 41 -2.77 -13.98 -4.06
C ARG A 41 -3.98 -14.57 -4.78
N GLU A 42 -5.06 -13.79 -4.88
CA GLU A 42 -6.22 -14.21 -5.66
C GLU A 42 -5.84 -14.48 -7.10
N GLN A 43 -6.54 -15.43 -7.71
CA GLN A 43 -6.26 -15.82 -9.09
C GLN A 43 -6.35 -14.59 -9.99
N ASN A 44 -7.42 -13.81 -9.89
CA ASN A 44 -7.58 -12.54 -10.61
C ASN A 44 -7.44 -11.41 -9.59
N PHE A 45 -6.49 -10.50 -9.81
CA PHE A 45 -6.42 -9.23 -9.10
C PHE A 45 -6.47 -8.11 -10.14
N ASP A 46 -7.27 -7.08 -9.86
CA ASP A 46 -7.47 -5.96 -10.79
C ASP A 46 -6.46 -4.83 -10.49
N ASP A 47 -6.31 -4.48 -9.21
CA ASP A 47 -5.43 -3.40 -8.73
C ASP A 47 -4.57 -3.86 -7.54
N ILE A 48 -3.53 -3.06 -7.24
CA ILE A 48 -2.68 -3.20 -6.06
C ILE A 48 -3.11 -2.16 -5.02
N ASP A 49 -3.83 -2.63 -4.00
CA ASP A 49 -4.34 -1.81 -2.91
C ASP A 49 -3.27 -1.53 -1.84
N ILE A 50 -2.92 -0.25 -1.64
CA ILE A 50 -1.88 0.17 -0.68
C ILE A 50 -2.46 1.14 0.35
N PHE A 51 -2.42 0.77 1.62
CA PHE A 51 -2.79 1.65 2.73
C PHE A 51 -1.56 2.29 3.34
N ILE A 52 -1.50 3.63 3.35
CA ILE A 52 -0.37 4.40 3.86
C ILE A 52 -0.82 5.24 5.03
N ILE A 53 -0.04 5.17 6.11
CA ILE A 53 -0.19 6.04 7.26
C ILE A 53 1.01 6.96 7.34
N THR A 54 0.79 8.27 7.36
CA THR A 54 1.85 9.28 7.55
C THR A 54 1.98 9.71 9.01
N ASN A 55 3.15 10.21 9.39
CA ASN A 55 3.44 10.68 10.74
C ASN A 55 2.63 11.94 11.11
N HIS A 56 2.37 12.80 10.14
CA HIS A 56 1.61 14.03 10.30
C HIS A 56 0.80 14.29 9.03
N SER A 57 -0.17 15.20 9.10
CA SER A 57 -0.90 15.62 7.90
C SER A 57 0.07 16.24 6.90
N LEU A 58 0.01 15.80 5.65
CA LEU A 58 0.73 16.41 4.52
C LEU A 58 -0.21 17.31 3.68
N GLY A 59 -1.42 17.56 4.17
CA GLY A 59 -2.49 18.25 3.47
C GLY A 59 -3.79 17.44 3.43
N PRO A 60 -4.79 17.93 2.68
CA PRO A 60 -6.05 17.22 2.50
C PRO A 60 -5.85 15.82 1.92
N VAL A 61 -6.54 14.82 2.47
CA VAL A 61 -6.40 13.38 2.10
C VAL A 61 -6.38 13.17 0.58
N TYR A 62 -7.29 13.79 -0.16
CA TYR A 62 -7.37 13.64 -1.61
C TYR A 62 -6.14 14.20 -2.35
N LYS A 63 -5.59 15.33 -1.89
CA LYS A 63 -4.38 15.93 -2.48
C LYS A 63 -3.16 15.07 -2.21
N VAL A 64 -3.03 14.57 -0.98
CA VAL A 64 -1.92 13.70 -0.59
C VAL A 64 -1.99 12.37 -1.34
N THR A 65 -3.17 11.79 -1.48
CA THR A 65 -3.36 10.55 -2.25
C THR A 65 -3.00 10.75 -3.72
N ASN A 66 -3.41 11.87 -4.34
CA ASN A 66 -3.01 12.19 -5.71
C ASN A 66 -1.50 12.42 -5.82
N MET A 67 -0.89 13.15 -4.88
CA MET A 67 0.57 13.37 -4.85
C MET A 67 1.34 12.04 -4.81
N PHE A 68 0.96 11.12 -3.93
CA PHE A 68 1.59 9.80 -3.84
C PHE A 68 1.37 8.99 -5.12
N THR A 69 0.18 9.04 -5.71
CA THR A 69 -0.12 8.39 -7.00
C THR A 69 0.86 8.86 -8.08
N GLN A 70 1.04 10.17 -8.23
CA GLN A 70 1.91 10.75 -9.25
C GLN A 70 3.40 10.52 -8.96
N GLU A 71 3.82 10.69 -7.71
CA GLU A 71 5.25 10.73 -7.38
C GLU A 71 5.87 9.36 -7.04
N VAL A 72 5.05 8.39 -6.63
CA VAL A 72 5.50 7.09 -6.13
C VAL A 72 5.01 5.95 -7.01
N PHE A 73 3.73 5.99 -7.40
CA PHE A 73 3.09 4.83 -8.01
C PHE A 73 3.08 4.88 -9.55
N LEU A 74 2.94 6.06 -10.16
CA LEU A 74 2.79 6.20 -11.62
C LEU A 74 3.91 5.50 -12.42
N LYS A 75 5.18 5.76 -12.07
CA LYS A 75 6.31 5.16 -12.80
C LYS A 75 6.34 3.63 -12.70
N PRO A 76 6.25 3.01 -11.51
CA PRO A 76 6.08 1.56 -11.40
C PRO A 76 4.82 1.05 -12.11
N SER A 77 3.69 1.75 -12.02
CA SER A 77 2.46 1.37 -12.73
C SER A 77 2.69 1.22 -14.22
N ASP A 78 3.25 2.26 -14.86
CA ASP A 78 3.51 2.29 -16.29
C ASP A 78 4.55 1.22 -16.70
N LYS A 79 5.58 1.04 -15.89
CA LYS A 79 6.68 0.11 -16.17
C LYS A 79 6.24 -1.36 -16.12
N TYR A 80 5.39 -1.72 -15.17
CA TYR A 80 4.99 -3.12 -14.95
C TYR A 80 3.60 -3.45 -15.49
N GLY A 81 2.85 -2.45 -15.96
CA GLY A 81 1.46 -2.60 -16.39
C GLY A 81 0.54 -2.94 -15.22
N MET A 82 0.78 -2.33 -14.06
CA MET A 82 0.04 -2.58 -12.82
C MET A 82 -0.69 -1.32 -12.37
N LEU A 83 -1.92 -1.43 -11.90
CA LEU A 83 -2.64 -0.30 -11.32
C LEU A 83 -2.47 -0.30 -9.81
N PHE A 84 -2.24 0.88 -9.23
CA PHE A 84 -2.16 1.07 -7.79
C PHE A 84 -3.31 1.93 -7.31
N SER A 85 -3.94 1.48 -6.22
CA SER A 85 -5.05 2.15 -5.56
C SER A 85 -4.64 2.56 -4.13
N PRO A 86 -3.84 3.63 -3.98
CA PRO A 86 -3.37 4.04 -2.66
C PRO A 86 -4.46 4.74 -1.86
N LEU A 87 -4.53 4.44 -0.56
CA LEU A 87 -5.28 5.20 0.45
C LEU A 87 -4.29 5.79 1.45
N VAL A 88 -4.23 7.11 1.54
CA VAL A 88 -3.25 7.81 2.38
C VAL A 88 -3.94 8.61 3.47
N TYR A 89 -3.64 8.28 4.74
CA TYR A 89 -4.15 8.97 5.91
C TYR A 89 -3.00 9.34 6.85
N ASP A 90 -3.09 10.45 7.57
CA ASP A 90 -2.20 10.66 8.71
C ASP A 90 -2.68 9.89 9.95
N LYS A 91 -1.83 9.84 10.99
CA LYS A 91 -2.16 9.20 12.26
C LYS A 91 -3.47 9.67 12.90
N ASN A 92 -3.85 10.95 12.75
CA ASN A 92 -5.07 11.48 13.34
C ASN A 92 -6.30 10.94 12.62
N HIS A 93 -6.32 11.00 11.28
CA HIS A 93 -7.37 10.42 10.46
C HIS A 93 -7.47 8.90 10.67
N PHE A 94 -6.32 8.21 10.71
CA PHE A 94 -6.26 6.77 10.96
C PHE A 94 -6.89 6.38 12.30
N ASN A 95 -6.60 7.11 13.37
CA ASN A 95 -7.16 6.82 14.69
C ASN A 95 -8.69 7.04 14.76
N GLN A 96 -9.23 7.95 13.95
CA GLN A 96 -10.68 8.11 13.80
C GLN A 96 -11.29 6.95 13.02
N LEU A 97 -10.68 6.58 11.88
CA LEU A 97 -11.14 5.48 11.03
C LEU A 97 -11.16 4.13 11.75
N LYS A 98 -10.18 3.86 12.63
CA LYS A 98 -10.12 2.64 13.46
C LYS A 98 -11.40 2.29 14.20
N ARG A 99 -12.23 3.29 14.50
CA ARG A 99 -13.45 3.10 15.29
C ARG A 99 -14.65 2.70 14.46
N PHE A 100 -14.65 2.95 13.14
CA PHE A 100 -15.88 2.90 12.34
C PHE A 100 -15.73 2.24 10.96
N TYR A 101 -14.51 1.89 10.53
CA TYR A 101 -14.28 1.53 9.14
C TYR A 101 -14.07 0.01 8.94
N PRO A 102 -15.02 -0.73 8.33
CA PRO A 102 -14.95 -2.18 8.16
C PRO A 102 -13.68 -2.66 7.43
N LEU A 103 -13.18 -1.88 6.47
CA LEU A 103 -11.96 -2.17 5.71
C LEU A 103 -10.75 -2.45 6.61
N LEU A 104 -10.65 -1.81 7.78
CA LEU A 104 -9.54 -2.05 8.69
C LEU A 104 -9.56 -3.45 9.31
N GLY A 105 -10.73 -4.09 9.38
CA GLY A 105 -10.86 -5.50 9.78
C GLY A 105 -10.20 -6.43 8.78
N ASP A 106 -10.41 -6.19 7.48
CA ASP A 106 -9.81 -6.97 6.40
C ASP A 106 -8.30 -6.72 6.32
N ILE A 107 -7.87 -5.46 6.39
CA ILE A 107 -6.44 -5.10 6.44
C ILE A 107 -5.75 -5.75 7.66
N LYS A 108 -6.42 -5.82 8.81
CA LYS A 108 -5.88 -6.47 10.01
C LYS A 108 -5.70 -7.98 9.86
N ARG A 109 -6.62 -8.64 9.14
CA ARG A 109 -6.62 -10.10 8.93
C ARG A 109 -5.66 -10.52 7.82
N GLU A 110 -5.65 -9.76 6.73
CA GLU A 110 -5.04 -10.18 5.47
C GLU A 110 -3.88 -9.30 5.02
N GLY A 111 -3.85 -8.05 5.47
CA GLY A 111 -2.86 -7.08 5.04
C GLY A 111 -1.43 -7.50 5.41
N ILE A 112 -0.47 -6.97 4.65
CA ILE A 112 0.95 -7.28 4.75
C ILE A 112 1.71 -5.97 4.96
N CYS A 113 2.41 -5.83 6.07
CA CYS A 113 3.23 -4.65 6.35
C CYS A 113 4.47 -4.67 5.44
N LEU A 114 4.53 -3.71 4.52
CA LEU A 114 5.63 -3.56 3.57
C LEU A 114 6.76 -2.69 4.13
N TYR A 115 6.41 -1.66 4.90
CA TYR A 115 7.36 -0.70 5.45
C TYR A 115 6.80 0.01 6.71
N GLY A 116 7.67 0.48 7.59
CA GLY A 116 7.31 1.22 8.80
C GLY A 116 6.78 0.35 9.94
N LYS A 117 5.94 0.94 10.82
CA LYS A 117 5.42 0.27 12.02
C LYS A 117 4.29 -0.71 11.67
N LYS A 118 4.32 -1.89 12.30
CA LYS A 118 3.26 -2.90 12.22
C LYS A 118 2.06 -2.51 13.08
N VAL A 119 1.11 -1.78 12.49
CA VAL A 119 0.01 -1.14 13.26
C VAL A 119 -1.37 -1.76 13.06
N LEU A 120 -1.56 -2.54 12.00
CA LEU A 120 -2.80 -3.29 11.73
C LEU A 120 -2.56 -4.78 11.55
N THR A 121 -1.42 -5.18 11.00
CA THR A 121 -1.11 -6.58 10.69
C THR A 121 0.21 -7.01 11.33
N LYS A 122 0.31 -8.31 11.64
CA LYS A 122 1.57 -8.94 12.05
C LYS A 122 2.38 -9.47 10.86
N LYS A 123 1.73 -9.67 9.70
CA LYS A 123 2.37 -10.18 8.48
C LYS A 123 3.36 -9.16 7.92
N THR A 124 4.49 -9.64 7.45
CA THR A 124 5.60 -8.84 6.91
C THR A 124 5.76 -9.11 5.42
N ILE A 125 6.52 -8.24 4.75
CA ILE A 125 6.95 -8.46 3.37
C ILE A 125 7.57 -9.85 3.12
N GLU A 126 8.17 -10.49 4.13
CA GLU A 126 8.70 -11.86 4.04
C GLU A 126 7.59 -12.90 3.77
N SER A 127 6.33 -12.59 4.10
CA SER A 127 5.17 -13.42 3.77
C SER A 127 4.81 -13.38 2.27
N LEU A 128 5.44 -12.49 1.48
CA LEU A 128 5.28 -12.42 0.03
C LEU A 128 6.32 -13.25 -0.74
N SER A 129 7.35 -13.77 -0.07
CA SER A 129 8.30 -14.74 -0.62
C SER A 129 7.64 -16.10 -0.88
#